data_AF-A0A258TNM0-F1
#
_entry.id   AF-A0A258TNM0-F1
#
_cell.length_a   1.000
_cell.length_b   1.000
_cell.length_c   1.000
_cell.angle_alpha   90.00
_cell.angle_beta   90.00
_cell.angle_gamma   90.00
#
_symmetry.space_group_name_H-M   'P 1'
#
loop_
_entity.id
_entity.type
_entity.pdbx_description
1 polymer ?
#
loop_
_entity_poly.entity_id
_entity_poly.type
_entity_poly.pdbx_seq_one_letter_code
_entity_poly.pdbx_strand_id
1 'polypeptide(L)'
;MGLAAALFAFGVQAAVDIPGPKLPPPEAAKAPPIIPVEAKKCYSCHEDIEDFHTKGRHATVNCAHCHTNAAEHQKLAKGKDWGVRPETNKDHRACATCHVEQYNSFVQTNMESKARVEKASFKSRSPLFDKLMEGYGFTKEHNEPRSHAFMLVDQWAVDRAFGGRMQFKDWTYVNKAELAANGAWNVIVDKEPSTSDQKVFMRQTATAVNPVCMNCKTQDHILDWKYMGDKDPRAKWDRTSKPVEFARGVNHPLNCFMCHDPHSAGPRVVRDALIQAVVDRKEGTYPMDPVKSQQTTMTKVTFQRGGKDFRAIGLLNKADSNVMCAQCHVEYNCGPGFDCSDPANPKYVKMDDPRTNLFTWTNVFGYKDKMAVKNNFKDFKHASTGALLPKIQHPEAETFWGSKHEKAGVECKDCHMTKKRAANGKVTTSHQQISPRYNLKGACLTCHKEWTEDDAKYHMEAIQGYVRGKMTKAEFWIANLIDVIMKAKEAGVSKDVLEKAYDFQYDANLYWEWWTAENSDGFHNPADARESLTRSIDASQAGIKMLKEEIAKMKAPAVAAK
;
A
#
# COMPACT_ATOMS: atom_id res chain seq x y z
N MET A 1 -10.34 24.02 -81.34
CA MET A 1 -10.43 24.63 -79.99
C MET A 1 -10.39 23.50 -78.99
N GLY A 2 -9.53 23.64 -77.97
CA GLY A 2 -8.87 22.54 -77.25
C GLY A 2 -9.78 21.56 -76.52
N LEU A 3 -9.43 20.27 -76.65
CA LEU A 3 -9.87 19.19 -75.76
C LEU A 3 -8.59 18.60 -75.15
N ALA A 4 -8.27 18.99 -73.93
CA ALA A 4 -7.17 18.40 -73.17
C ALA A 4 -7.68 17.13 -72.47
N ALA A 5 -7.22 15.99 -72.96
CA ALA A 5 -7.46 14.67 -72.37
C ALA A 5 -6.49 14.41 -71.21
N ALA A 6 -7.03 13.78 -70.17
CA ALA A 6 -6.37 13.44 -68.93
C ALA A 6 -5.31 12.34 -69.08
N LEU A 7 -4.22 12.46 -68.33
CA LEU A 7 -3.29 11.38 -67.99
C LEU A 7 -2.83 11.58 -66.54
N PHE A 8 -3.51 10.94 -65.59
CA PHE A 8 -3.02 10.78 -64.22
C PHE A 8 -2.31 9.44 -64.10
N ALA A 9 -1.08 9.51 -63.59
CA ALA A 9 -0.19 8.38 -63.41
C ALA A 9 -0.70 7.40 -62.34
N PHE A 10 -0.47 6.11 -62.61
CA PHE A 10 -0.67 4.99 -61.70
C PHE A 10 0.29 5.08 -60.51
N GLY A 11 -0.25 5.35 -59.32
CA GLY A 11 0.39 5.02 -58.04
C GLY A 11 -0.16 3.70 -57.55
N VAL A 12 0.67 2.65 -57.55
CA VAL A 12 0.36 1.37 -56.90
C VAL A 12 0.47 1.58 -55.39
N GLN A 13 -0.67 1.79 -54.73
CA GLN A 13 -0.77 1.71 -53.28
C GLN A 13 -0.79 0.23 -52.91
N ALA A 14 0.29 -0.27 -52.29
CA ALA A 14 0.25 -1.56 -51.62
C ALA A 14 -0.84 -1.52 -50.55
N ALA A 15 -1.86 -2.36 -50.69
CA ALA A 15 -2.86 -2.58 -49.66
C ALA A 15 -2.17 -3.22 -48.45
N VAL A 16 -1.92 -2.42 -47.42
CA VAL A 16 -1.64 -2.94 -46.09
C VAL A 16 -2.98 -3.40 -45.53
N ASP A 17 -3.14 -4.70 -45.35
CA ASP A 17 -4.28 -5.28 -44.65
C ASP A 17 -4.26 -4.75 -43.20
N ILE A 18 -5.06 -3.72 -42.93
CA ILE A 18 -5.36 -3.27 -41.58
C ILE A 18 -6.33 -4.32 -41.03
N PRO A 19 -5.99 -5.06 -39.96
CA PRO A 19 -6.94 -5.98 -39.36
C PRO A 19 -8.16 -5.16 -38.91
N GLY A 20 -9.31 -5.44 -39.53
CA GLY A 20 -10.58 -4.87 -39.11
C GLY A 20 -10.82 -5.11 -37.62
N PRO A 21 -11.71 -4.31 -36.99
CA PRO A 21 -12.04 -4.47 -35.58
C PRO A 21 -12.39 -5.93 -35.29
N LYS A 22 -11.55 -6.59 -34.49
CA LYS A 22 -11.90 -7.90 -33.92
C LYS A 22 -13.19 -7.69 -33.16
N LEU A 23 -14.20 -8.50 -33.49
CA LEU A 23 -15.47 -8.55 -32.77
C LEU A 23 -15.18 -8.53 -31.26
N PRO A 24 -15.94 -7.77 -30.46
CA PRO A 24 -15.84 -7.86 -29.01
C PRO A 24 -15.93 -9.35 -28.62
N PRO A 25 -15.16 -9.81 -27.61
CA PRO A 25 -15.28 -11.17 -27.14
C PRO A 25 -16.78 -11.47 -26.90
N PRO A 26 -17.25 -12.67 -27.26
CA PRO A 26 -18.64 -13.04 -27.06
C PRO A 26 -19.07 -12.67 -25.64
N GLU A 27 -20.28 -12.12 -25.51
CA GLU A 27 -20.89 -11.82 -24.22
C GLU A 27 -20.62 -12.98 -23.28
N ALA A 28 -20.01 -12.70 -22.12
CA ALA A 28 -19.67 -13.73 -21.16
C ALA A 28 -20.92 -14.60 -20.94
N ALA A 29 -20.80 -15.91 -21.14
CA ALA A 29 -21.91 -16.83 -20.95
C ALA A 29 -22.60 -16.50 -19.62
N LYS A 30 -23.92 -16.30 -19.64
CA LYS A 30 -24.69 -16.03 -18.42
C LYS A 30 -24.29 -17.06 -17.38
N ALA A 31 -23.80 -16.58 -16.23
CA ALA A 31 -23.37 -17.47 -15.17
C ALA A 31 -24.52 -18.44 -14.86
N PRO A 32 -24.24 -19.75 -14.72
CA PRO A 32 -25.28 -20.72 -14.39
C PRO A 32 -26.01 -20.27 -13.12
N PRO A 33 -27.33 -20.53 -13.03
CA PRO A 33 -28.12 -20.12 -11.87
C PRO A 33 -27.53 -20.68 -10.58
N ILE A 34 -27.47 -19.84 -9.55
CA ILE A 34 -26.97 -20.23 -8.23
C ILE A 34 -27.89 -21.32 -7.67
N ILE A 35 -27.34 -22.50 -7.41
CA ILE A 35 -28.06 -23.61 -6.78
C ILE A 35 -27.90 -23.44 -5.26
N PRO A 36 -28.95 -23.09 -4.52
CA PRO A 36 -28.84 -22.88 -3.07
C PRO A 36 -28.46 -24.16 -2.35
N VAL A 37 -27.67 -24.03 -1.28
CA VAL A 37 -27.34 -25.13 -0.36
C VAL A 37 -28.06 -24.97 0.97
N GLU A 38 -28.24 -26.08 1.70
CA GLU A 38 -28.86 -26.07 3.02
C GLU A 38 -27.86 -25.56 4.07
N ALA A 39 -27.90 -24.26 4.36
CA ALA A 39 -26.95 -23.61 5.28
C ALA A 39 -26.87 -24.28 6.67
N LYS A 40 -27.99 -24.80 7.19
CA LYS A 40 -28.04 -25.58 8.45
C LYS A 40 -27.12 -26.80 8.44
N LYS A 41 -26.95 -27.46 7.28
CA LYS A 41 -26.00 -28.57 7.15
C LYS A 41 -24.56 -28.07 7.21
N CYS A 42 -24.25 -26.89 6.66
CA CYS A 42 -22.95 -26.26 6.79
C CYS A 42 -22.62 -25.90 8.25
N TYR A 43 -23.59 -25.34 8.98
CA TYR A 43 -23.40 -24.91 10.37
C TYR A 43 -23.02 -26.04 11.32
N SER A 44 -23.44 -27.28 11.04
CA SER A 44 -23.06 -28.46 11.83
C SER A 44 -21.54 -28.69 11.95
N CYS A 45 -20.74 -28.12 11.05
CA CYS A 45 -19.27 -28.15 11.09
C CYS A 45 -18.63 -26.75 11.20
N HIS A 46 -19.42 -25.69 11.08
CA HIS A 46 -18.97 -24.30 10.96
C HIS A 46 -19.71 -23.39 11.95
N GLU A 47 -19.69 -23.74 13.23
CA GLU A 47 -20.39 -23.04 14.32
C GLU A 47 -20.01 -21.56 14.38
N ASP A 48 -18.72 -21.22 14.23
CA ASP A 48 -18.27 -19.81 14.16
C ASP A 48 -18.96 -19.02 13.04
N ILE A 49 -19.21 -19.68 11.90
CA ILE A 49 -19.88 -19.07 10.75
C ILE A 49 -21.38 -18.97 10.99
N GLU A 50 -22.00 -19.93 11.67
CA GLU A 50 -23.40 -19.85 12.08
C GLU A 50 -23.64 -18.60 12.93
N ASP A 51 -22.79 -18.35 13.92
CA ASP A 51 -22.91 -17.20 14.81
C ASP A 51 -22.85 -15.87 14.02
N PHE A 52 -21.87 -15.74 13.12
CA PHE A 52 -21.72 -14.53 12.31
C PHE A 52 -22.85 -14.35 11.31
N HIS A 53 -23.23 -15.42 10.62
CA HIS A 53 -24.17 -15.36 9.51
C HIS A 53 -25.60 -15.14 10.00
N THR A 54 -26.05 -15.93 10.97
CA THR A 54 -27.44 -15.88 11.45
C THR A 54 -27.77 -14.59 12.20
N LYS A 55 -26.78 -13.97 12.86
CA LYS A 55 -26.94 -12.68 13.58
C LYS A 55 -26.68 -11.45 12.70
N GLY A 56 -26.09 -11.64 11.52
CA GLY A 56 -25.65 -10.56 10.64
C GLY A 56 -26.72 -10.09 9.65
N ARG A 57 -26.38 -9.05 8.87
CA ARG A 57 -27.26 -8.55 7.80
C ARG A 57 -27.26 -9.43 6.54
N HIS A 58 -26.41 -10.45 6.52
CA HIS A 58 -26.34 -11.46 5.46
C HIS A 58 -27.05 -12.77 5.82
N ALA A 59 -27.83 -12.84 6.92
CA ALA A 59 -28.55 -14.04 7.33
C ALA A 59 -29.42 -14.68 6.23
N THR A 60 -29.87 -13.90 5.24
CA THR A 60 -30.66 -14.39 4.10
C THR A 60 -29.84 -14.68 2.84
N VAL A 61 -28.54 -14.42 2.85
CA VAL A 61 -27.63 -14.65 1.71
C VAL A 61 -27.14 -16.10 1.76
N ASN A 62 -27.51 -16.91 0.76
CA ASN A 62 -27.12 -18.32 0.72
C ASN A 62 -25.61 -18.50 0.47
N CYS A 63 -25.00 -19.51 1.08
CA CYS A 63 -23.56 -19.81 0.93
C CYS A 63 -23.13 -19.97 -0.53
N ALA A 64 -24.02 -20.47 -1.40
CA ALA A 64 -23.76 -20.69 -2.82
C ALA A 64 -23.44 -19.42 -3.62
N HIS A 65 -23.72 -18.21 -3.10
CA HIS A 65 -23.28 -16.96 -3.73
C HIS A 65 -21.75 -16.81 -3.76
N CYS A 66 -21.05 -17.38 -2.78
CA CYS A 66 -19.61 -17.27 -2.66
C CYS A 66 -18.89 -18.62 -2.70
N HIS A 67 -19.59 -19.74 -2.52
CA HIS A 67 -19.02 -21.08 -2.52
C HIS A 67 -19.56 -21.91 -3.69
N THR A 68 -18.82 -21.96 -4.79
CA THR A 68 -19.29 -22.45 -6.10
C THR A 68 -19.48 -23.97 -6.16
N ASN A 69 -18.68 -24.75 -5.44
CA ASN A 69 -18.82 -26.21 -5.30
C ASN A 69 -19.39 -26.62 -3.93
N ALA A 70 -20.14 -25.74 -3.26
CA ALA A 70 -20.65 -25.98 -1.91
C ALA A 70 -21.47 -27.28 -1.78
N ALA A 71 -22.25 -27.65 -2.79
CA ALA A 71 -23.06 -28.87 -2.78
C ALA A 71 -22.18 -30.14 -2.75
N GLU A 72 -21.08 -30.14 -3.50
CA GLU A 72 -20.13 -31.25 -3.53
C GLU A 72 -19.36 -31.34 -2.20
N HIS A 73 -18.90 -30.20 -1.69
CA HIS A 73 -18.26 -30.11 -0.38
C HIS A 73 -19.19 -30.66 0.73
N GLN A 74 -20.43 -30.20 0.78
CA GLN A 74 -21.42 -30.66 1.76
C GLN A 74 -21.70 -32.16 1.68
N LYS A 75 -21.60 -32.78 0.49
CA LYS A 75 -21.80 -34.22 0.29
C LYS A 75 -20.59 -35.04 0.74
N LEU A 76 -19.37 -34.54 0.52
CA LEU A 76 -18.13 -35.31 0.71
C LEU A 76 -17.45 -35.05 2.06
N ALA A 77 -17.67 -33.89 2.68
CA ALA A 77 -17.07 -33.54 3.96
C ALA A 77 -17.58 -34.44 5.10
N LYS A 78 -16.66 -34.86 5.98
CA LYS A 78 -16.97 -35.73 7.13
C LYS A 78 -16.15 -35.34 8.35
N GLY A 79 -16.82 -34.84 9.38
CA GLY A 79 -16.16 -34.42 10.62
C GLY A 79 -15.09 -33.35 10.36
N LYS A 80 -13.82 -33.67 10.63
CA LYS A 80 -12.68 -32.77 10.40
C LYS A 80 -12.06 -32.86 9.00
N ASP A 81 -12.52 -33.81 8.18
CA ASP A 81 -12.10 -33.94 6.78
C ASP A 81 -13.00 -33.07 5.89
N TRP A 82 -12.37 -32.17 5.14
CA TRP A 82 -13.07 -31.28 4.20
C TRP A 82 -13.61 -32.00 2.96
N GLY A 83 -13.24 -33.27 2.71
CA GLY A 83 -13.50 -33.94 1.45
C GLY A 83 -12.90 -33.15 0.28
N VAL A 84 -13.76 -32.56 -0.56
CA VAL A 84 -13.33 -31.57 -1.56
C VAL A 84 -13.22 -30.19 -0.93
N ARG A 85 -12.11 -29.49 -1.18
CA ARG A 85 -11.95 -28.11 -0.72
C ARG A 85 -13.04 -27.22 -1.35
N PRO A 86 -13.82 -26.45 -0.57
CA PRO A 86 -14.81 -25.57 -1.13
C PRO A 86 -14.10 -24.42 -1.86
N GLU A 87 -14.36 -24.28 -3.15
CA GLU A 87 -14.00 -23.12 -3.94
C GLU A 87 -14.73 -21.91 -3.36
N THR A 88 -14.00 -20.81 -3.19
CA THR A 88 -14.50 -19.58 -2.58
C THR A 88 -14.21 -18.43 -3.52
N ASN A 89 -15.28 -17.80 -4.01
CA ASN A 89 -15.21 -16.68 -4.93
C ASN A 89 -14.67 -15.43 -4.22
N LYS A 90 -13.58 -14.87 -4.74
CA LYS A 90 -12.94 -13.66 -4.23
C LYS A 90 -13.14 -12.45 -5.13
N ASP A 91 -13.80 -12.63 -6.28
CA ASP A 91 -14.13 -11.60 -7.24
C ASP A 91 -15.16 -10.62 -6.66
N HIS A 92 -14.97 -9.33 -6.90
CA HIS A 92 -15.90 -8.26 -6.53
C HIS A 92 -17.31 -8.48 -7.07
N ARG A 93 -17.43 -9.12 -8.23
CA ARG A 93 -18.71 -9.40 -8.88
C ARG A 93 -19.61 -10.29 -8.05
N ALA A 94 -19.05 -11.12 -7.15
CA ALA A 94 -19.85 -11.86 -6.17
C ALA A 94 -20.70 -10.91 -5.30
N CYS A 95 -20.10 -9.79 -4.86
CA CYS A 95 -20.77 -8.76 -4.07
C CYS A 95 -21.64 -7.84 -4.95
N ALA A 96 -21.20 -7.56 -6.19
CA ALA A 96 -21.89 -6.64 -7.10
C ALA A 96 -23.32 -7.09 -7.46
N THR A 97 -23.62 -8.39 -7.36
CA THR A 97 -24.98 -8.94 -7.55
C THR A 97 -26.04 -8.26 -6.66
N CYS A 98 -25.65 -7.83 -5.46
CA CYS A 98 -26.54 -7.14 -4.51
C CYS A 98 -26.06 -5.71 -4.15
N HIS A 99 -24.82 -5.35 -4.50
CA HIS A 99 -24.18 -4.09 -4.10
C HIS A 99 -23.58 -3.33 -5.29
N VAL A 100 -24.35 -3.22 -6.38
CA VAL A 100 -23.93 -2.64 -7.65
C VAL A 100 -23.42 -1.20 -7.53
N GLU A 101 -24.03 -0.36 -6.69
CA GLU A 101 -23.63 1.05 -6.53
C GLU A 101 -22.24 1.18 -5.88
N GLN A 102 -21.98 0.38 -4.85
CA GLN A 102 -20.67 0.32 -4.19
C GLN A 102 -19.61 -0.19 -5.17
N TYR A 103 -19.89 -1.30 -5.86
CA TYR A 103 -18.99 -1.85 -6.87
C TYR A 103 -18.68 -0.84 -8.00
N ASN A 104 -19.70 -0.23 -8.59
CA ASN A 104 -19.55 0.73 -9.69
C ASN A 104 -18.70 1.94 -9.29
N SER A 105 -18.88 2.45 -8.06
CA SER A 105 -18.03 3.53 -7.56
C SER A 105 -16.59 3.08 -7.28
N PHE A 106 -16.37 1.85 -6.81
CA PHE A 106 -15.02 1.30 -6.59
C PHE A 106 -14.21 1.15 -7.88
N VAL A 107 -14.84 0.64 -8.95
CA VAL A 107 -14.17 0.41 -10.24
C VAL A 107 -14.08 1.67 -11.11
N GLN A 108 -14.49 2.83 -10.60
CA GLN A 108 -14.45 4.09 -11.32
C GLN A 108 -13.03 4.70 -11.32
N THR A 109 -12.43 4.85 -12.50
CA THR A 109 -11.16 5.58 -12.66
C THR A 109 -11.35 7.07 -12.34
N ASN A 110 -10.50 7.61 -11.47
CA ASN A 110 -10.34 9.06 -11.34
C ASN A 110 -9.30 9.54 -12.35
N MET A 111 -9.74 10.07 -13.48
CA MET A 111 -8.86 10.53 -14.58
C MET A 111 -7.95 11.70 -14.16
N GLU A 112 -8.31 12.44 -13.12
CA GLU A 112 -7.49 13.52 -12.56
C GLU A 112 -6.32 13.01 -11.71
N SER A 113 -6.38 11.76 -11.23
CA SER A 113 -5.25 11.08 -10.57
C SER A 113 -4.42 10.38 -11.63
N LYS A 114 -3.47 11.12 -12.20
CA LYS A 114 -2.64 10.69 -13.33
C LYS A 114 -1.87 9.41 -13.00
N ALA A 115 -1.79 8.50 -13.97
CA ALA A 115 -1.04 7.26 -13.83
C ALA A 115 0.45 7.48 -14.11
N ARG A 116 1.31 6.67 -13.47
CA ARG A 116 2.76 6.60 -13.76
C ARG A 116 3.48 7.96 -13.63
N VAL A 117 3.12 8.76 -12.63
CA VAL A 117 3.80 10.03 -12.32
C VAL A 117 4.90 9.77 -11.32
N GLU A 118 6.16 9.76 -11.78
CA GLU A 118 7.35 9.57 -10.95
C GLU A 118 7.49 10.70 -9.90
N LYS A 119 7.71 10.32 -8.64
CA LYS A 119 7.90 11.24 -7.51
C LYS A 119 9.28 11.89 -7.50
N ALA A 120 10.31 11.19 -7.99
CA ALA A 120 11.67 11.67 -8.19
C ALA A 120 11.75 12.67 -9.37
N SER A 121 10.92 13.71 -9.33
CA SER A 121 10.81 14.72 -10.38
C SER A 121 10.55 16.09 -9.77
N PHE A 122 11.10 17.13 -10.38
CA PHE A 122 10.88 18.52 -9.97
C PHE A 122 9.40 18.97 -10.03
N LYS A 123 8.57 18.21 -10.76
CA LYS A 123 7.12 18.46 -10.87
C LYS A 123 6.29 17.67 -9.86
N SER A 124 6.90 16.78 -9.09
CA SER A 124 6.22 15.90 -8.15
C SER A 124 6.78 16.09 -6.73
N ARG A 125 6.68 15.06 -5.89
CA ARG A 125 6.76 15.14 -4.43
C ARG A 125 8.18 15.29 -3.91
N SER A 126 9.19 14.75 -4.61
CA SER A 126 10.54 14.64 -4.05
C SER A 126 11.63 14.80 -5.12
N PRO A 127 12.00 16.04 -5.48
CA PRO A 127 12.96 16.29 -6.56
C PRO A 127 14.34 15.66 -6.39
N LEU A 128 14.83 15.46 -5.17
CA LEU A 128 16.14 14.87 -4.89
C LEU A 128 16.08 13.42 -4.38
N PHE A 129 14.94 12.74 -4.55
CA PHE A 129 14.70 11.40 -4.02
C PHE A 129 15.81 10.40 -4.36
N ASP A 130 16.27 10.35 -5.61
CA ASP A 130 17.30 9.40 -6.06
C ASP A 130 18.63 9.55 -5.32
N LYS A 131 19.02 10.78 -5.00
CA LYS A 131 20.24 11.05 -4.24
C LYS A 131 20.07 10.64 -2.78
N LEU A 132 18.91 10.90 -2.20
CA LEU A 132 18.65 10.69 -0.77
C LEU A 132 18.37 9.23 -0.41
N MET A 133 17.91 8.44 -1.39
CA MET A 133 17.53 7.03 -1.24
C MET A 133 18.47 6.10 -2.02
N GLU A 134 19.66 6.58 -2.35
CA GLU A 134 20.61 5.88 -3.22
C GLU A 134 20.92 4.47 -2.70
N GLY A 135 20.82 3.49 -3.60
CA GLY A 135 21.02 2.07 -3.27
C GLY A 135 19.73 1.35 -2.88
N TYR A 136 18.61 2.05 -2.73
CA TYR A 136 17.32 1.42 -2.45
C TYR A 136 16.48 1.20 -3.72
N GLY A 137 15.68 0.14 -3.75
CA GLY A 137 14.90 -0.24 -4.94
C GLY A 137 13.89 0.81 -5.42
N PHE A 138 13.49 1.76 -4.56
CA PHE A 138 12.55 2.82 -4.93
C PHE A 138 13.16 3.85 -5.89
N THR A 139 14.49 3.94 -6.02
CA THR A 139 15.14 4.80 -7.03
C THR A 139 15.04 4.24 -8.46
N LYS A 140 14.34 3.10 -8.65
CA LYS A 140 14.06 2.55 -9.99
C LYS A 140 12.75 3.08 -10.56
N GLU A 141 11.71 3.15 -9.74
CA GLU A 141 10.45 3.82 -10.06
C GLU A 141 9.67 3.98 -8.75
N HIS A 142 9.19 5.18 -8.47
CA HIS A 142 8.29 5.49 -7.36
C HIS A 142 7.20 6.47 -7.78
N ASN A 143 6.14 5.93 -8.39
CA ASN A 143 5.01 6.76 -8.79
C ASN A 143 4.13 7.26 -7.63
N GLU A 144 3.47 8.39 -7.84
CA GLU A 144 2.28 8.82 -7.10
C GLU A 144 1.16 7.77 -7.20
N PRO A 145 0.31 7.63 -6.17
CA PRO A 145 -0.81 6.70 -6.20
C PRO A 145 -1.93 7.15 -7.15
N ARG A 146 -2.72 6.19 -7.60
CA ARG A 146 -3.95 6.40 -8.39
C ARG A 146 -5.09 5.54 -7.86
N SER A 147 -6.22 5.49 -8.59
CA SER A 147 -7.43 4.77 -8.17
C SER A 147 -7.16 3.30 -7.75
N HIS A 148 -7.82 2.87 -6.68
CA HIS A 148 -7.61 1.57 -6.03
C HIS A 148 -7.79 0.35 -6.95
N ALA A 149 -8.64 0.43 -7.96
CA ALA A 149 -8.83 -0.63 -8.95
C ALA A 149 -7.52 -1.07 -9.64
N PHE A 150 -6.47 -0.23 -9.61
CA PHE A 150 -5.18 -0.54 -10.23
C PHE A 150 -4.10 -1.06 -9.27
N MET A 151 -4.35 -1.10 -7.95
CA MET A 151 -3.26 -1.29 -6.99
C MET A 151 -2.46 -2.58 -7.20
N LEU A 152 -3.13 -3.68 -7.58
CA LEU A 152 -2.46 -4.96 -7.81
C LEU A 152 -1.64 -4.93 -9.10
N VAL A 153 -2.22 -4.43 -10.20
CA VAL A 153 -1.54 -4.36 -11.50
C VAL A 153 -0.37 -3.37 -11.49
N ASP A 154 -0.48 -2.28 -10.73
CA ASP A 154 0.60 -1.32 -10.55
C ASP A 154 1.72 -1.90 -9.69
N GLN A 155 1.40 -2.62 -8.60
CA GLN A 155 2.41 -3.33 -7.81
C GLN A 155 3.20 -4.31 -8.68
N TRP A 156 2.56 -4.91 -9.69
CA TRP A 156 3.22 -5.87 -10.55
C TRP A 156 4.06 -5.20 -11.64
N ALA A 157 3.49 -4.18 -12.28
CA ALA A 157 4.10 -3.55 -13.44
C ALA A 157 5.04 -2.39 -13.11
N VAL A 158 5.27 -2.07 -11.84
CA VAL A 158 6.25 -1.07 -11.43
C VAL A 158 7.67 -1.66 -11.53
N ASP A 159 8.62 -0.88 -12.05
CA ASP A 159 9.97 -1.29 -12.41
C ASP A 159 10.78 -1.74 -11.20
N ARG A 160 10.43 -1.30 -9.98
CA ARG A 160 11.06 -1.80 -8.76
C ARG A 160 10.59 -3.18 -8.30
N ALA A 161 9.54 -3.75 -8.89
CA ALA A 161 8.88 -4.95 -8.37
C ALA A 161 9.40 -6.26 -8.96
N PHE A 162 9.03 -6.57 -10.21
CA PHE A 162 9.28 -7.88 -10.85
C PHE A 162 10.39 -7.84 -11.91
N GLY A 163 11.32 -6.88 -11.84
CA GLY A 163 12.40 -6.78 -12.82
C GLY A 163 11.93 -6.56 -14.26
N GLY A 164 10.75 -5.94 -14.47
CA GLY A 164 10.13 -5.74 -15.79
C GLY A 164 9.37 -6.96 -16.35
N ARG A 165 9.22 -8.05 -15.58
CA ARG A 165 8.56 -9.29 -16.02
C ARG A 165 7.06 -9.16 -16.23
N MET A 166 6.37 -8.52 -15.29
CA MET A 166 4.93 -8.28 -15.35
C MET A 166 4.70 -6.93 -16.01
N GLN A 167 3.97 -6.88 -17.12
CA GLN A 167 3.74 -5.64 -17.87
C GLN A 167 2.27 -5.51 -18.24
N PHE A 168 1.78 -4.29 -18.43
CA PHE A 168 0.51 -4.12 -19.15
C PHE A 168 0.62 -4.75 -20.54
N LYS A 169 -0.49 -5.33 -21.03
CA LYS A 169 -0.55 -5.91 -22.38
C LYS A 169 -0.10 -4.91 -23.44
N ASP A 170 -0.56 -3.67 -23.28
CA ASP A 170 -0.05 -2.46 -23.92
C ASP A 170 -0.52 -1.21 -23.14
N TRP A 171 -0.10 -0.02 -23.58
CA TRP A 171 -0.43 1.25 -22.90
C TRP A 171 -1.92 1.61 -22.87
N THR A 172 -2.75 1.06 -23.76
CA THR A 172 -4.19 1.32 -23.78
C THR A 172 -4.92 0.70 -22.58
N TYR A 173 -4.26 -0.24 -21.88
CA TYR A 173 -4.78 -0.87 -20.67
C TYR A 173 -4.58 -0.03 -19.40
N VAL A 174 -3.80 1.05 -19.46
CA VAL A 174 -3.47 1.86 -18.29
C VAL A 174 -4.71 2.48 -17.64
N ASN A 175 -5.81 2.71 -18.36
CA ASN A 175 -7.03 3.31 -17.80
C ASN A 175 -8.22 2.34 -17.64
N LYS A 176 -7.99 1.03 -17.76
CA LYS A 176 -9.05 0.00 -17.73
C LYS A 176 -9.31 -0.53 -16.31
N ALA A 177 -9.82 0.34 -15.42
CA ALA A 177 -10.02 0.02 -14.00
C ALA A 177 -10.89 -1.21 -13.76
N GLU A 178 -12.06 -1.28 -14.41
CA GLU A 178 -12.96 -2.42 -14.24
C GLU A 178 -12.34 -3.75 -14.67
N LEU A 179 -11.63 -3.77 -15.81
CA LEU A 179 -10.93 -4.98 -16.28
C LEU A 179 -9.86 -5.42 -15.28
N ALA A 180 -9.09 -4.47 -14.73
CA ALA A 180 -8.05 -4.73 -13.73
C ALA A 180 -8.67 -5.22 -12.41
N ALA A 181 -9.78 -4.63 -11.97
CA ALA A 181 -10.48 -5.00 -10.75
C ALA A 181 -11.08 -6.41 -10.81
N ASN A 182 -11.61 -6.80 -11.97
CA ASN A 182 -12.19 -8.13 -12.19
C ASN A 182 -11.13 -9.20 -12.52
N GLY A 183 -9.84 -8.85 -12.48
CA GLY A 183 -8.74 -9.78 -12.67
C GLY A 183 -7.52 -9.10 -13.28
N ALA A 184 -6.41 -9.07 -12.56
CA ALA A 184 -5.17 -8.43 -12.98
C ALA A 184 -4.64 -8.97 -14.32
N TRP A 185 -4.77 -10.28 -14.59
CA TRP A 185 -4.36 -10.91 -15.86
C TRP A 185 -5.21 -10.52 -17.07
N ASN A 186 -6.36 -9.86 -16.86
CA ASN A 186 -7.12 -9.24 -17.95
C ASN A 186 -6.33 -8.10 -18.60
N VAL A 187 -5.42 -7.45 -17.86
CA VAL A 187 -4.69 -6.27 -18.32
C VAL A 187 -3.18 -6.42 -18.27
N ILE A 188 -2.67 -7.38 -17.49
CA ILE A 188 -1.24 -7.71 -17.36
C ILE A 188 -0.89 -8.96 -18.18
N VAL A 189 0.35 -9.00 -18.67
CA VAL A 189 1.00 -10.17 -19.24
C VAL A 189 2.28 -10.49 -18.46
N ASP A 190 2.49 -11.77 -18.22
CA ASP A 190 3.77 -12.32 -17.78
C ASP A 190 4.65 -12.54 -19.02
N LYS A 191 5.75 -11.79 -19.16
CA LYS A 191 6.66 -11.90 -20.31
C LYS A 191 7.53 -13.15 -20.27
N GLU A 192 7.59 -13.85 -19.14
CA GLU A 192 8.53 -14.97 -18.89
C GLU A 192 7.80 -16.20 -18.32
N PRO A 193 6.72 -16.69 -18.98
CA PRO A 193 5.81 -17.67 -18.39
C PRO A 193 6.46 -19.02 -18.06
N SER A 194 7.56 -19.38 -18.73
CA SER A 194 8.26 -20.68 -18.56
C SER A 194 9.08 -20.80 -17.27
N THR A 195 9.35 -19.71 -16.56
CA THR A 195 10.12 -19.72 -15.31
C THR A 195 9.33 -19.06 -14.17
N SER A 196 9.76 -19.31 -12.93
CA SER A 196 9.28 -18.66 -11.70
C SER A 196 10.34 -17.76 -11.05
N ASP A 197 11.49 -17.61 -11.70
CA ASP A 197 12.64 -16.92 -11.13
C ASP A 197 12.40 -15.42 -11.07
N GLN A 198 12.78 -14.83 -9.94
CA GLN A 198 12.76 -13.39 -9.77
C GLN A 198 14.14 -12.84 -10.08
N LYS A 199 14.29 -12.21 -11.25
CA LYS A 199 15.51 -11.57 -11.70
C LYS A 199 15.20 -10.30 -12.50
N VAL A 200 16.22 -9.55 -12.83
CA VAL A 200 16.12 -8.36 -13.68
C VAL A 200 16.04 -8.82 -15.15
N PHE A 201 14.91 -8.52 -15.82
CA PHE A 201 14.68 -8.81 -17.24
C PHE A 201 14.80 -7.54 -18.10
N MET A 202 14.53 -6.38 -17.52
CA MET A 202 14.64 -5.08 -18.18
C MET A 202 15.68 -4.19 -17.49
N ARG A 203 16.37 -3.36 -18.28
CA ARG A 203 17.28 -2.34 -17.75
C ARG A 203 16.54 -1.41 -16.79
N GLN A 204 17.25 -0.89 -15.79
CA GLN A 204 16.72 0.04 -14.80
C GLN A 204 15.52 -0.50 -14.00
N THR A 205 15.41 -1.82 -13.83
CA THR A 205 14.42 -2.43 -12.94
C THR A 205 15.08 -3.07 -11.70
N ALA A 206 14.28 -3.38 -10.68
CA ALA A 206 14.67 -4.12 -9.50
C ALA A 206 13.66 -5.23 -9.16
N THR A 207 14.05 -6.10 -8.24
CA THR A 207 13.26 -7.27 -7.80
C THR A 207 12.84 -7.16 -6.34
N ALA A 208 12.28 -6.01 -5.94
CA ALA A 208 11.98 -5.73 -4.53
C ALA A 208 10.65 -6.37 -4.03
N VAL A 209 9.77 -6.79 -4.94
CA VAL A 209 8.49 -7.40 -4.54
C VAL A 209 8.72 -8.73 -3.84
N ASN A 210 7.91 -9.01 -2.83
CA ASN A 210 7.91 -10.26 -2.10
C ASN A 210 6.47 -10.60 -1.66
N PRO A 211 6.23 -11.77 -1.04
CA PRO A 211 4.88 -12.19 -0.65
C PRO A 211 4.14 -11.23 0.28
N VAL A 212 4.86 -10.54 1.19
CA VAL A 212 4.21 -9.65 2.16
C VAL A 212 3.58 -8.46 1.46
N CYS A 213 4.19 -7.94 0.38
CA CYS A 213 3.66 -6.85 -0.43
C CYS A 213 2.22 -7.10 -0.90
N MET A 214 1.86 -8.36 -1.19
CA MET A 214 0.54 -8.73 -1.71
C MET A 214 -0.59 -8.47 -0.70
N ASN A 215 -0.31 -8.54 0.60
CA ASN A 215 -1.33 -8.36 1.66
C ASN A 215 -1.97 -6.97 1.66
N CYS A 216 -1.27 -5.95 1.17
CA CYS A 216 -1.79 -4.59 1.02
C CYS A 216 -2.28 -4.29 -0.42
N LYS A 217 -2.49 -5.32 -1.23
CA LYS A 217 -2.90 -5.21 -2.65
C LYS A 217 -4.08 -6.11 -2.95
N THR A 218 -4.09 -7.31 -2.39
CA THR A 218 -5.13 -8.32 -2.55
C THR A 218 -5.25 -9.16 -1.29
N GLN A 219 -6.39 -9.80 -1.11
CA GLN A 219 -6.62 -10.85 -0.12
C GLN A 219 -7.26 -12.07 -0.78
N ASP A 220 -7.03 -12.28 -2.09
CA ASP A 220 -7.40 -13.53 -2.78
C ASP A 220 -6.79 -14.76 -2.10
N HIS A 221 -5.65 -14.59 -1.43
CA HIS A 221 -4.94 -15.60 -0.66
C HIS A 221 -5.38 -15.73 0.81
N ILE A 222 -6.47 -15.08 1.23
CA ILE A 222 -6.91 -15.06 2.64
C ILE A 222 -7.12 -16.45 3.25
N LEU A 223 -7.39 -17.49 2.43
CA LEU A 223 -7.56 -18.88 2.85
C LEU A 223 -6.30 -19.75 2.67
N ASP A 224 -5.23 -19.17 2.14
CA ASP A 224 -4.01 -19.82 1.67
C ASP A 224 -2.73 -19.28 2.33
N TRP A 225 -2.88 -18.27 3.20
CA TRP A 225 -1.81 -17.61 3.95
C TRP A 225 -2.09 -17.74 5.44
N LYS A 226 -1.12 -18.29 6.17
CA LYS A 226 -1.17 -18.35 7.62
C LYS A 226 -0.98 -16.95 8.20
N TYR A 227 -1.60 -16.66 9.34
CA TYR A 227 -1.42 -15.43 10.09
C TYR A 227 0.07 -15.04 10.20
N MET A 228 0.39 -13.78 9.88
CA MET A 228 1.74 -13.21 9.74
C MET A 228 2.59 -13.72 8.57
N GLY A 229 2.11 -14.70 7.81
CA GLY A 229 2.86 -15.37 6.75
C GLY A 229 3.85 -16.40 7.29
N ASP A 230 3.59 -16.92 8.48
CA ASP A 230 4.43 -17.95 9.07
C ASP A 230 4.39 -19.24 8.26
N LYS A 231 5.54 -19.92 8.18
CA LYS A 231 5.66 -21.18 7.46
C LYS A 231 4.74 -22.25 8.05
N ASP A 232 3.95 -22.87 7.19
CA ASP A 232 3.00 -23.91 7.59
C ASP A 232 2.66 -24.80 6.39
N PRO A 233 2.70 -26.14 6.52
CA PRO A 233 2.37 -27.04 5.41
C PRO A 233 0.91 -26.92 4.93
N ARG A 234 0.04 -26.31 5.73
CA ARG A 234 -1.38 -26.06 5.38
C ARG A 234 -1.55 -24.73 4.62
N ALA A 235 -0.53 -23.87 4.60
CA ALA A 235 -0.53 -22.63 3.83
C ALA A 235 0.10 -22.89 2.46
N LYS A 236 -0.54 -22.39 1.41
CA LYS A 236 0.06 -22.40 0.06
C LYS A 236 1.16 -21.35 -0.05
N TRP A 237 0.97 -20.22 0.64
CA TRP A 237 1.86 -19.07 0.60
C TRP A 237 2.31 -18.67 2.00
N ASP A 238 3.56 -18.25 2.09
CA ASP A 238 4.22 -17.71 3.29
C ASP A 238 5.20 -16.60 2.87
N ARG A 239 5.85 -15.93 3.83
CA ARG A 239 6.79 -14.82 3.55
C ARG A 239 7.96 -15.23 2.64
N THR A 240 8.32 -16.52 2.60
CA THR A 240 9.46 -17.07 1.84
C THR A 240 9.06 -17.65 0.48
N SER A 241 7.76 -17.62 0.14
CA SER A 241 7.25 -18.12 -1.14
C SER A 241 7.82 -17.34 -2.34
N LYS A 242 7.92 -18.01 -3.49
CA LYS A 242 8.35 -17.37 -4.74
C LYS A 242 7.35 -16.29 -5.15
N PRO A 243 7.75 -15.00 -5.23
CA PRO A 243 6.80 -13.90 -5.49
C PRO A 243 6.08 -14.03 -6.83
N VAL A 244 6.76 -14.59 -7.84
CA VAL A 244 6.20 -14.82 -9.19
C VAL A 244 5.05 -15.84 -9.15
N GLU A 245 5.25 -16.98 -8.49
CA GLU A 245 4.20 -18.00 -8.33
C GLU A 245 3.02 -17.46 -7.53
N PHE A 246 3.31 -16.68 -6.49
CA PHE A 246 2.26 -16.07 -5.70
C PHE A 246 1.45 -15.05 -6.53
N ALA A 247 2.10 -14.19 -7.31
CA ALA A 247 1.39 -13.28 -8.22
C ALA A 247 0.47 -14.03 -9.19
N ARG A 248 0.93 -15.14 -9.78
CA ARG A 248 0.12 -16.03 -10.65
C ARG A 248 -1.10 -16.63 -9.94
N GLY A 249 -1.05 -16.75 -8.62
CA GLY A 249 -2.12 -17.29 -7.79
C GLY A 249 -3.18 -16.29 -7.34
N VAL A 250 -3.08 -15.01 -7.67
CA VAL A 250 -4.02 -13.95 -7.26
C VAL A 250 -4.44 -13.08 -8.44
N ASN A 251 -5.55 -12.35 -8.29
CA ASN A 251 -6.27 -11.69 -9.39
C ASN A 251 -6.86 -10.33 -9.00
N HIS A 252 -7.47 -10.18 -7.83
CA HIS A 252 -8.36 -9.03 -7.56
C HIS A 252 -7.73 -8.03 -6.58
N PRO A 253 -7.80 -6.72 -6.85
CA PRO A 253 -7.34 -5.69 -5.94
C PRO A 253 -8.35 -5.41 -4.82
N LEU A 254 -7.89 -5.08 -3.61
CA LEU A 254 -8.70 -4.56 -2.49
C LEU A 254 -10.08 -5.24 -2.35
N ASN A 255 -10.11 -6.57 -2.20
CA ASN A 255 -11.37 -7.31 -2.18
C ASN A 255 -12.39 -6.68 -1.20
N CYS A 256 -13.68 -6.61 -1.58
CA CYS A 256 -14.72 -6.00 -0.71
C CYS A 256 -14.67 -6.54 0.73
N PHE A 257 -14.33 -7.83 0.85
CA PHE A 257 -14.28 -8.52 2.13
C PHE A 257 -13.09 -8.13 3.02
N MET A 258 -12.17 -7.26 2.57
CA MET A 258 -11.12 -6.72 3.43
C MET A 258 -11.68 -5.85 4.55
N CYS A 259 -12.78 -5.14 4.29
CA CYS A 259 -13.42 -4.23 5.24
C CYS A 259 -14.79 -4.75 5.74
N HIS A 260 -15.39 -5.68 5.00
CA HIS A 260 -16.71 -6.25 5.31
C HIS A 260 -16.60 -7.76 5.52
N ASP A 261 -17.07 -8.26 6.65
CA ASP A 261 -17.17 -9.70 6.83
C ASP A 261 -18.25 -10.28 5.91
N PRO A 262 -17.96 -11.25 5.03
CA PRO A 262 -18.93 -11.74 4.05
C PRO A 262 -20.06 -12.55 4.70
N HIS A 263 -19.87 -13.05 5.93
CA HIS A 263 -20.87 -13.85 6.63
C HIS A 263 -21.85 -12.96 7.39
N SER A 264 -21.36 -11.96 8.12
CA SER A 264 -22.18 -11.07 8.96
C SER A 264 -22.56 -9.74 8.30
N ALA A 265 -21.85 -9.34 7.24
CA ALA A 265 -21.79 -7.97 6.69
C ALA A 265 -21.22 -6.92 7.67
N GLY A 266 -20.65 -7.35 8.79
CA GLY A 266 -20.09 -6.48 9.82
C GLY A 266 -18.77 -5.83 9.40
N PRO A 267 -18.39 -4.71 10.04
CA PRO A 267 -17.11 -4.05 9.80
C PRO A 267 -15.94 -4.88 10.36
N ARG A 268 -14.87 -5.02 9.58
CA ARG A 268 -13.68 -5.77 10.00
C ARG A 268 -12.40 -5.26 9.37
N VAL A 269 -11.30 -5.87 9.78
CA VAL A 269 -10.02 -5.91 9.08
C VAL A 269 -9.56 -7.36 8.92
N VAL A 270 -8.74 -7.62 7.92
CA VAL A 270 -8.14 -8.93 7.64
C VAL A 270 -6.61 -8.89 7.56
N ARG A 271 -6.01 -7.70 7.57
CA ARG A 271 -4.56 -7.52 7.57
C ARG A 271 -3.96 -8.03 8.88
N ASP A 272 -3.21 -9.13 8.80
CA ASP A 272 -2.59 -9.79 9.93
C ASP A 272 -1.69 -8.86 10.78
N ALA A 273 -0.80 -8.07 10.16
CA ALA A 273 0.09 -7.14 10.86
C ALA A 273 -0.67 -6.02 11.61
N LEU A 274 -1.83 -5.59 11.11
CA LEU A 274 -2.69 -4.64 11.83
C LEU A 274 -3.29 -5.29 13.07
N ILE A 275 -3.85 -6.49 12.92
CA ILE A 275 -4.40 -7.27 14.04
C ILE A 275 -3.30 -7.54 15.06
N GLN A 276 -2.07 -7.81 14.60
CA GLN A 276 -0.92 -8.09 15.45
C GLN A 276 -0.54 -6.85 16.27
N ALA A 277 -0.49 -5.67 15.64
CA ALA A 277 -0.21 -4.42 16.34
C ALA A 277 -1.31 -4.09 17.37
N VAL A 278 -2.57 -4.08 16.92
CA VAL A 278 -3.71 -3.64 17.73
C VAL A 278 -3.99 -4.60 18.88
N VAL A 279 -4.05 -5.91 18.60
CA VAL A 279 -4.52 -6.94 19.55
C VAL A 279 -3.37 -7.67 20.21
N ASP A 280 -2.46 -8.27 19.42
CA ASP A 280 -1.42 -9.14 19.99
C ASP A 280 -0.36 -8.36 20.76
N ARG A 281 0.07 -7.19 20.25
CA ARG A 281 0.96 -6.25 20.95
C ARG A 281 0.21 -5.30 21.89
N LYS A 282 -1.13 -5.38 21.93
CA LYS A 282 -2.01 -4.59 22.82
C LYS A 282 -1.85 -3.08 22.67
N GLU A 283 -1.54 -2.60 21.47
CA GLU A 283 -1.33 -1.16 21.23
C GLU A 283 -2.65 -0.41 21.01
N GLY A 284 -3.76 -1.13 20.82
CA GLY A 284 -5.07 -0.53 20.59
C GLY A 284 -5.22 0.04 19.17
N THR A 285 -6.44 0.42 18.83
CA THR A 285 -6.79 1.00 17.52
C THR A 285 -6.33 2.45 17.38
N TYR A 286 -6.15 3.15 18.50
CA TYR A 286 -5.65 4.51 18.62
C TYR A 286 -4.58 4.56 19.72
N PRO A 287 -3.31 4.24 19.42
CA PRO A 287 -2.24 4.15 20.44
C PRO A 287 -1.99 5.45 21.20
N MET A 288 -2.31 6.59 20.58
CA MET A 288 -2.17 7.92 21.16
C MET A 288 -3.40 8.35 22.00
N ASP A 289 -4.48 7.56 21.99
CA ASP A 289 -5.72 7.80 22.74
C ASP A 289 -6.30 6.47 23.26
N PRO A 290 -5.88 6.03 24.47
CA PRO A 290 -6.38 4.79 25.07
C PRO A 290 -7.89 4.78 25.30
N VAL A 291 -8.51 5.94 25.57
CA VAL A 291 -9.96 6.05 25.78
C VAL A 291 -10.69 5.78 24.46
N LYS A 292 -10.23 6.39 23.37
CA LYS A 292 -10.78 6.12 22.04
C LYS A 292 -10.56 4.67 21.61
N SER A 293 -9.43 4.05 21.97
CA SER A 293 -9.18 2.62 21.76
C SER A 293 -10.20 1.71 22.48
N GLN A 294 -10.65 2.10 23.68
CA GLN A 294 -11.70 1.35 24.40
C GLN A 294 -13.09 1.53 23.76
N GLN A 295 -13.31 2.64 23.05
CA GLN A 295 -14.57 2.90 22.34
C GLN A 295 -14.59 2.30 20.94
N THR A 296 -13.44 2.19 20.27
CA THR A 296 -13.26 1.52 18.99
C THR A 296 -12.44 0.24 19.20
N THR A 297 -13.10 -0.86 19.58
CA THR A 297 -12.39 -2.12 19.85
C THR A 297 -12.25 -2.98 18.61
N MET A 298 -11.15 -3.73 18.53
CA MET A 298 -10.96 -4.82 17.57
C MET A 298 -10.94 -6.16 18.30
N THR A 299 -11.84 -7.07 17.91
CA THR A 299 -11.88 -8.45 18.42
C THR A 299 -11.22 -9.38 17.42
N LYS A 300 -10.10 -10.01 17.80
CA LYS A 300 -9.44 -11.01 16.98
C LYS A 300 -10.24 -12.31 17.00
N VAL A 301 -10.63 -12.77 15.81
CA VAL A 301 -11.27 -14.08 15.59
C VAL A 301 -10.29 -14.95 14.82
N THR A 302 -9.98 -16.13 15.35
CA THR A 302 -9.03 -17.06 14.76
C THR A 302 -9.77 -18.24 14.12
N PHE A 303 -9.42 -18.56 12.88
CA PHE A 303 -9.90 -19.74 12.18
C PHE A 303 -8.80 -20.80 12.12
N GLN A 304 -9.21 -22.05 12.33
CA GLN A 304 -8.30 -23.18 12.40
C GLN A 304 -8.27 -24.01 11.11
N ARG A 305 -7.25 -24.87 11.00
CA ARG A 305 -7.13 -25.97 10.03
C ARG A 305 -6.63 -27.20 10.77
N GLY A 306 -7.33 -28.33 10.76
CA GLY A 306 -6.87 -29.51 11.50
C GLY A 306 -6.65 -29.26 13.01
N GLY A 307 -7.49 -28.43 13.63
CA GLY A 307 -7.45 -28.15 15.08
C GLY A 307 -6.31 -27.23 15.56
N LYS A 308 -5.58 -26.59 14.65
CA LYS A 308 -4.58 -25.56 15.00
C LYS A 308 -4.88 -24.26 14.29
N ASP A 309 -4.58 -23.16 14.95
CA ASP A 309 -4.69 -21.81 14.41
C ASP A 309 -4.02 -21.69 13.05
N PHE A 310 -4.68 -20.95 12.16
CA PHE A 310 -4.25 -20.77 10.79
C PHE A 310 -4.33 -19.32 10.38
N ARG A 311 -5.50 -18.69 10.41
CA ARG A 311 -5.69 -17.29 10.02
C ARG A 311 -6.50 -16.54 11.06
N ALA A 312 -6.46 -15.22 11.03
CA ALA A 312 -7.31 -14.40 11.87
C ALA A 312 -7.96 -13.25 11.09
N ILE A 313 -9.03 -12.69 11.65
CA ILE A 313 -9.62 -11.40 11.28
C ILE A 313 -9.78 -10.55 12.54
N GLY A 314 -9.89 -9.24 12.38
CA GLY A 314 -10.25 -8.31 13.45
C GLY A 314 -11.64 -7.75 13.23
N LEU A 315 -12.64 -8.22 13.98
CA LEU A 315 -13.98 -7.65 13.95
C LEU A 315 -13.98 -6.31 14.69
N LEU A 316 -14.51 -5.27 14.06
CA LEU A 316 -14.64 -3.95 14.68
C LEU A 316 -16.01 -3.83 15.33
N ASN A 317 -16.08 -3.21 16.51
CA ASN A 317 -17.38 -2.96 17.17
C ASN A 317 -18.23 -1.88 16.46
N LYS A 318 -17.61 -1.06 15.61
CA LYS A 318 -18.26 -0.08 14.73
C LYS A 318 -17.52 0.05 13.40
N ALA A 319 -18.18 0.64 12.40
CA ALA A 319 -17.60 0.87 11.08
C ALA A 319 -16.64 2.06 11.07
N ASP A 320 -15.49 1.90 11.74
CA ASP A 320 -14.41 2.88 11.83
C ASP A 320 -13.48 2.76 10.62
N SER A 321 -13.57 3.74 9.73
CA SER A 321 -12.76 3.77 8.50
C SER A 321 -11.30 4.12 8.73
N ASN A 322 -10.94 4.77 9.84
CA ASN A 322 -9.53 4.99 10.16
C ASN A 322 -8.82 3.64 10.32
N VAL A 323 -9.44 2.70 11.03
CA VAL A 323 -8.89 1.35 11.23
C VAL A 323 -8.99 0.49 9.96
N MET A 324 -10.06 0.63 9.16
CA MET A 324 -10.16 -0.08 7.88
C MET A 324 -9.11 0.35 6.86
N CYS A 325 -8.88 1.65 6.73
CA CYS A 325 -7.87 2.23 5.83
C CYS A 325 -6.44 1.91 6.31
N ALA A 326 -6.24 1.83 7.63
CA ALA A 326 -4.98 1.43 8.26
C ALA A 326 -4.55 -0.02 7.95
N GLN A 327 -5.35 -0.83 7.25
CA GLN A 327 -4.89 -2.12 6.72
C GLN A 327 -3.77 -1.97 5.67
N CYS A 328 -3.69 -0.80 5.04
CA CYS A 328 -2.70 -0.52 3.99
C CYS A 328 -2.00 0.82 4.21
N HIS A 329 -2.73 1.87 4.56
CA HIS A 329 -2.22 3.24 4.65
C HIS A 329 -1.51 3.52 5.99
N VAL A 330 -0.39 2.81 6.16
CA VAL A 330 0.47 2.81 7.35
C VAL A 330 1.94 2.73 6.97
N GLU A 331 2.80 3.05 7.93
CA GLU A 331 4.22 2.70 7.88
C GLU A 331 4.45 1.25 8.28
N TYR A 332 5.24 0.53 7.48
CA TYR A 332 5.40 -0.92 7.63
C TYR A 332 6.79 -1.42 7.22
N ASN A 333 7.17 -2.57 7.80
CA ASN A 333 8.10 -3.49 7.14
C ASN A 333 7.32 -4.52 6.31
N CYS A 334 7.65 -4.62 5.03
CA CYS A 334 7.15 -5.69 4.17
C CYS A 334 8.29 -6.41 3.44
N GLY A 335 9.53 -6.32 3.94
CA GLY A 335 10.70 -6.74 3.20
C GLY A 335 11.90 -7.02 4.10
N PRO A 336 13.01 -7.48 3.49
CA PRO A 336 14.27 -7.69 4.20
C PRO A 336 14.90 -6.35 4.60
N GLY A 337 15.95 -6.42 5.42
CA GLY A 337 16.71 -5.25 5.87
C GLY A 337 17.93 -5.65 6.66
N PHE A 338 18.29 -4.88 7.68
CA PHE A 338 19.47 -5.08 8.50
C PHE A 338 19.12 -5.09 9.99
N ASP A 339 19.57 -6.15 10.66
CA ASP A 339 19.62 -6.25 12.11
C ASP A 339 20.86 -5.48 12.61
N CYS A 340 20.61 -4.46 13.41
CA CYS A 340 21.60 -3.52 13.93
C CYS A 340 21.85 -3.69 15.43
N SER A 341 21.49 -4.84 16.01
CA SER A 341 21.73 -5.14 17.44
C SER A 341 23.22 -5.15 17.80
N ASP A 342 24.07 -5.49 16.82
CA ASP A 342 25.51 -5.24 16.83
C ASP A 342 25.83 -4.12 15.82
N PRO A 343 26.04 -2.87 16.29
CA PRO A 343 26.34 -1.74 15.41
C PRO A 343 27.62 -1.93 14.57
N ALA A 344 28.58 -2.73 15.05
CA ALA A 344 29.84 -2.97 14.35
C ALA A 344 29.71 -4.03 13.25
N ASN A 345 28.72 -4.92 13.34
CA ASN A 345 28.49 -5.98 12.37
C ASN A 345 26.99 -6.21 12.07
N PRO A 346 26.34 -5.29 11.33
CA PRO A 346 24.93 -5.42 10.98
C PRO A 346 24.67 -6.67 10.13
N LYS A 347 23.66 -7.46 10.49
CA LYS A 347 23.32 -8.73 9.82
C LYS A 347 22.12 -8.56 8.90
N TYR A 348 22.16 -9.16 7.72
CA TYR A 348 21.02 -9.10 6.79
C TYR A 348 19.83 -9.92 7.29
N VAL A 349 18.68 -9.28 7.40
CA VAL A 349 17.39 -9.89 7.77
C VAL A 349 16.71 -10.41 6.50
N LYS A 350 16.38 -11.70 6.49
CA LYS A 350 15.71 -12.38 5.38
C LYS A 350 14.20 -12.50 5.65
N MET A 351 13.43 -12.85 4.61
CA MET A 351 11.96 -12.90 4.67
C MET A 351 11.38 -13.91 5.67
N ASP A 352 12.15 -14.89 6.13
CA ASP A 352 11.72 -15.81 7.18
C ASP A 352 11.60 -15.14 8.56
N ASP A 353 12.30 -14.02 8.78
CA ASP A 353 12.21 -13.24 10.02
C ASP A 353 10.83 -12.55 10.16
N PRO A 354 10.16 -12.65 11.32
CA PRO A 354 8.88 -12.00 11.57
C PRO A 354 8.88 -10.47 11.35
N ARG A 355 10.02 -9.79 11.54
CA ARG A 355 10.17 -8.34 11.32
C ARG A 355 9.94 -7.93 9.87
N THR A 356 9.95 -8.87 8.92
CA THR A 356 9.67 -8.58 7.49
C THR A 356 8.18 -8.44 7.17
N ASN A 357 7.30 -8.67 8.16
CA ASN A 357 5.88 -8.35 8.10
C ASN A 357 5.46 -7.67 9.42
N LEU A 358 5.65 -6.36 9.51
CA LEU A 358 5.45 -5.60 10.75
C LEU A 358 4.76 -4.27 10.46
N PHE A 359 3.73 -3.93 11.21
CA PHE A 359 3.25 -2.55 11.29
C PHE A 359 3.95 -1.85 12.43
N THR A 360 4.54 -0.69 12.16
CA THR A 360 5.29 0.04 13.18
C THR A 360 4.33 0.65 14.19
N TRP A 361 3.17 1.09 13.72
CA TRP A 361 2.01 1.52 14.53
C TRP A 361 2.38 2.60 15.56
N THR A 362 3.18 3.56 15.10
CA THR A 362 3.68 4.69 15.86
C THR A 362 3.79 5.89 14.95
N ASN A 363 3.67 7.10 15.48
CA ASN A 363 3.87 8.30 14.68
C ASN A 363 5.36 8.54 14.38
N VAL A 364 5.63 9.57 13.56
CA VAL A 364 6.98 9.92 13.12
C VAL A 364 7.99 10.08 14.28
N PHE A 365 7.55 10.58 15.43
CA PHE A 365 8.42 10.84 16.58
C PHE A 365 8.72 9.59 17.41
N GLY A 366 7.86 8.57 17.33
CA GLY A 366 8.08 7.27 17.98
C GLY A 366 8.76 6.24 17.07
N TYR A 367 8.94 6.53 15.77
CA TYR A 367 9.46 5.55 14.81
C TYR A 367 10.87 5.08 15.14
N LYS A 368 11.81 5.99 15.44
CA LYS A 368 13.20 5.62 15.75
C LYS A 368 13.29 4.68 16.95
N ASP A 369 12.55 4.98 18.02
CA ASP A 369 12.45 4.11 19.19
C ASP A 369 11.86 2.74 18.84
N LYS A 370 10.78 2.73 18.03
CA LYS A 370 10.14 1.48 17.63
C LYS A 370 11.04 0.60 16.77
N MET A 371 11.67 1.17 15.75
CA MET A 371 12.35 0.40 14.71
C MET A 371 13.83 0.22 14.98
N ALA A 372 14.57 1.31 15.19
CA ALA A 372 16.00 1.24 15.41
C ALA A 372 16.35 0.73 16.82
N VAL A 373 15.60 1.12 17.86
CA VAL A 373 15.93 0.74 19.25
C VAL A 373 15.28 -0.59 19.64
N LYS A 374 13.96 -0.73 19.51
CA LYS A 374 13.25 -1.93 19.99
C LYS A 374 13.34 -3.12 19.05
N ASN A 375 13.30 -2.88 17.73
CA ASN A 375 13.36 -3.96 16.73
C ASN A 375 14.77 -4.17 16.14
N ASN A 376 15.73 -3.30 16.47
CA ASN A 376 17.07 -3.29 15.90
C ASN A 376 17.06 -3.36 14.37
N PHE A 377 16.12 -2.70 13.69
CA PHE A 377 15.89 -2.86 12.26
C PHE A 377 16.11 -1.55 11.50
N LYS A 378 16.85 -1.63 10.39
CA LYS A 378 17.00 -0.56 9.39
C LYS A 378 16.89 -1.17 7.99
N ASP A 379 16.24 -0.50 7.06
CA ASP A 379 15.87 -1.09 5.77
C ASP A 379 17.06 -1.27 4.82
N PHE A 380 17.91 -0.24 4.68
CA PHE A 380 18.94 -0.26 3.65
C PHE A 380 20.19 0.50 4.03
N LYS A 381 21.27 0.20 3.32
CA LYS A 381 22.52 0.94 3.37
C LYS A 381 22.56 1.93 2.23
N HIS A 382 22.62 3.23 2.54
CA HIS A 382 22.79 4.27 1.54
C HIS A 382 24.10 4.06 0.77
N ALA A 383 24.04 4.01 -0.57
CA ALA A 383 25.17 3.53 -1.37
C ALA A 383 26.43 4.42 -1.27
N SER A 384 26.29 5.74 -1.37
CA SER A 384 27.43 6.66 -1.20
C SER A 384 27.95 6.72 0.23
N THR A 385 27.10 7.13 1.20
CA THR A 385 27.56 7.40 2.56
C THR A 385 27.93 6.12 3.31
N GLY A 386 27.17 5.05 3.12
CA GLY A 386 27.27 3.81 3.88
C GLY A 386 26.42 3.80 5.15
N ALA A 387 25.64 4.85 5.43
CA ALA A 387 24.72 4.90 6.55
C ALA A 387 23.60 3.86 6.38
N LEU A 388 23.24 3.18 7.47
CA LEU A 388 22.02 2.37 7.50
C LEU A 388 20.84 3.27 7.83
N LEU A 389 19.81 3.27 6.98
CA LEU A 389 18.69 4.20 6.99
C LEU A 389 17.34 3.46 7.04
N PRO A 390 16.28 4.11 7.54
CA PRO A 390 14.94 3.57 7.40
C PRO A 390 14.42 3.83 5.99
N LYS A 391 13.40 3.07 5.59
CA LYS A 391 12.52 3.42 4.49
C LYS A 391 11.13 3.69 5.07
N ILE A 392 10.52 4.82 4.71
CA ILE A 392 9.15 5.16 5.14
C ILE A 392 8.14 5.00 4.00
N GLN A 393 6.97 4.44 4.27
CA GLN A 393 5.89 4.16 3.34
C GLN A 393 4.59 4.71 3.90
N HIS A 394 3.96 5.61 3.12
CA HIS A 394 2.59 6.12 3.27
C HIS A 394 1.92 5.99 4.68
N PRO A 395 2.44 6.69 5.70
CA PRO A 395 1.97 6.61 7.09
C PRO A 395 0.73 7.47 7.36
N GLU A 396 -0.30 7.39 6.52
CA GLU A 396 -1.47 8.28 6.66
C GLU A 396 -2.20 8.06 7.99
N ALA A 397 -2.38 6.80 8.42
CA ALA A 397 -3.09 6.50 9.67
C ALA A 397 -2.33 7.08 10.89
N GLU A 398 -1.03 6.82 10.98
CA GLU A 398 -0.20 7.27 12.10
C GLU A 398 0.01 8.79 12.09
N THR A 399 0.02 9.41 10.90
CA THR A 399 0.07 10.87 10.75
C THR A 399 -1.24 11.53 11.17
N PHE A 400 -2.38 10.90 10.88
CA PHE A 400 -3.69 11.46 11.19
C PHE A 400 -3.98 11.51 12.70
N TRP A 401 -3.39 10.61 13.49
CA TRP A 401 -3.56 10.59 14.95
C TRP A 401 -3.10 11.89 15.61
N GLY A 402 -3.93 12.39 16.53
CA GLY A 402 -3.63 13.62 17.26
C GLY A 402 -3.91 14.90 16.48
N SER A 403 -4.26 14.80 15.19
CA SER A 403 -4.68 15.93 14.37
C SER A 403 -5.98 16.56 14.88
N LYS A 404 -6.27 17.79 14.44
CA LYS A 404 -7.53 18.46 14.80
C LYS A 404 -8.77 17.67 14.34
N HIS A 405 -8.71 17.07 13.15
CA HIS A 405 -9.82 16.28 12.60
C HIS A 405 -10.02 14.97 13.36
N GLU A 406 -8.94 14.24 13.64
CA GLU A 406 -9.02 12.97 14.38
C GLU A 406 -9.55 13.16 15.81
N LYS A 407 -9.08 14.21 16.50
CA LYS A 407 -9.57 14.61 17.83
C LYS A 407 -11.04 15.05 17.81
N ALA A 408 -11.51 15.61 16.69
CA ALA A 408 -12.92 15.95 16.49
C ALA A 408 -13.79 14.74 16.10
N GLY A 409 -13.22 13.53 16.00
CA GLY A 409 -13.93 12.31 15.64
C GLY A 409 -14.15 12.11 14.14
N VAL A 410 -13.52 12.91 13.29
CA VAL A 410 -13.55 12.73 11.83
C VAL A 410 -12.78 11.47 11.45
N GLU A 411 -13.26 10.76 10.43
CA GLU A 411 -12.61 9.59 9.88
C GLU A 411 -12.23 9.76 8.40
N CYS A 412 -11.39 8.86 7.89
CA CYS A 412 -10.98 8.83 6.47
C CYS A 412 -12.18 8.87 5.52
N LYS A 413 -13.26 8.12 5.82
CA LYS A 413 -14.44 8.03 4.95
C LYS A 413 -15.17 9.36 4.77
N ASP A 414 -15.09 10.25 5.75
CA ASP A 414 -15.82 11.52 5.74
C ASP A 414 -15.24 12.48 4.68
N CYS A 415 -13.95 12.34 4.38
CA CYS A 415 -13.26 13.10 3.33
C CYS A 415 -13.14 12.31 2.02
N HIS A 416 -12.83 11.02 2.08
CA HIS A 416 -12.40 10.23 0.92
C HIS A 416 -13.49 9.31 0.35
N MET A 417 -14.58 9.06 1.08
CA MET A 417 -15.68 8.16 0.70
C MET A 417 -17.03 8.84 0.90
N THR A 418 -17.13 10.07 0.40
CA THR A 418 -18.31 10.93 0.52
C THR A 418 -19.62 10.24 0.08
N LYS A 419 -20.74 10.65 0.67
CA LYS A 419 -22.05 10.09 0.33
C LYS A 419 -22.42 10.42 -1.12
N LYS A 420 -22.96 9.44 -1.84
CA LYS A 420 -23.48 9.59 -3.21
C LYS A 420 -24.96 9.25 -3.24
N ARG A 421 -25.74 9.99 -4.02
CA ARG A 421 -27.15 9.66 -4.29
C ARG A 421 -27.22 8.87 -5.59
N ALA A 422 -27.76 7.66 -5.52
CA ALA A 422 -28.01 6.82 -6.68
C ALA A 422 -29.22 7.34 -7.49
N ALA A 423 -29.36 6.87 -8.73
CA ALA A 423 -30.46 7.27 -9.63
C ALA A 423 -31.86 6.98 -9.06
N ASN A 424 -31.98 5.93 -8.24
CA ASN A 424 -33.22 5.56 -7.54
C ASN A 424 -33.47 6.39 -6.26
N GLY A 425 -32.69 7.44 -6.01
CA GLY A 425 -32.83 8.33 -4.85
C GLY A 425 -32.15 7.82 -3.57
N LYS A 426 -31.72 6.56 -3.50
CA LYS A 426 -31.03 5.98 -2.32
C LYS A 426 -29.67 6.65 -2.12
N VAL A 427 -29.37 7.04 -0.89
CA VAL A 427 -28.04 7.54 -0.52
C VAL A 427 -27.16 6.35 -0.11
N THR A 428 -26.01 6.22 -0.75
CA THR A 428 -24.99 5.20 -0.46
C THR A 428 -23.66 5.86 -0.13
N THR A 429 -22.75 5.11 0.49
CA THR A 429 -21.35 5.56 0.67
C THR A 429 -20.60 5.30 -0.63
N SER A 430 -19.99 6.33 -1.22
CA SER A 430 -19.11 6.14 -2.37
C SER A 430 -17.94 5.24 -1.98
N HIS A 431 -17.64 4.24 -2.79
CA HIS A 431 -16.42 3.43 -2.67
C HIS A 431 -15.35 3.85 -3.68
N GLN A 432 -15.52 5.02 -4.31
CA GLN A 432 -14.46 5.66 -5.06
C GLN A 432 -13.57 6.44 -4.09
N GLN A 433 -12.56 5.80 -3.49
CA GLN A 433 -11.62 6.51 -2.61
C GLN A 433 -10.78 7.49 -3.42
N ILE A 434 -10.98 8.79 -3.19
CA ILE A 434 -10.31 9.88 -3.91
C ILE A 434 -9.97 11.02 -2.97
N SER A 435 -9.07 11.92 -3.40
CA SER A 435 -8.82 13.16 -2.67
C SER A 435 -10.10 14.02 -2.55
N PRO A 436 -10.37 14.64 -1.40
CA PRO A 436 -11.54 15.51 -1.22
C PRO A 436 -11.52 16.73 -2.16
N ARG A 437 -10.36 17.07 -2.76
CA ARG A 437 -10.24 18.14 -3.76
C ARG A 437 -11.18 18.00 -4.96
N TYR A 438 -11.62 16.78 -5.24
CA TYR A 438 -12.53 16.47 -6.36
C TYR A 438 -14.00 16.47 -5.95
N ASN A 439 -14.29 16.64 -4.66
CA ASN A 439 -15.65 16.73 -4.12
C ASN A 439 -15.67 17.53 -2.80
N LEU A 440 -15.22 18.79 -2.84
CA LEU A 440 -15.11 19.62 -1.63
C LEU A 440 -16.47 19.84 -0.97
N LYS A 441 -17.53 19.98 -1.77
CA LYS A 441 -18.90 20.11 -1.27
C LYS A 441 -19.36 18.89 -0.46
N GLY A 442 -19.09 17.68 -0.96
CA GLY A 442 -19.48 16.43 -0.32
C GLY A 442 -18.57 15.99 0.82
N ALA A 443 -17.36 16.56 0.91
CA ALA A 443 -16.38 16.31 1.96
C ALA A 443 -16.37 17.48 2.97
N CYS A 444 -15.63 18.55 2.66
CA CYS A 444 -15.31 19.66 3.56
C CYS A 444 -16.55 20.47 4.00
N LEU A 445 -17.40 20.86 3.04
CA LEU A 445 -18.53 21.78 3.31
C LEU A 445 -19.72 21.10 4.00
N THR A 446 -19.60 19.80 4.27
CA THR A 446 -20.54 19.10 5.16
C THR A 446 -20.40 19.57 6.61
N CYS A 447 -19.20 20.01 7.02
CA CYS A 447 -18.89 20.48 8.38
C CYS A 447 -18.52 21.97 8.40
N HIS A 448 -17.76 22.46 7.41
CA HIS A 448 -17.33 23.87 7.35
C HIS A 448 -18.39 24.73 6.64
N LYS A 449 -19.45 25.09 7.36
CA LYS A 449 -20.60 25.81 6.78
C LYS A 449 -20.33 27.26 6.40
N GLU A 450 -19.34 27.87 7.03
CA GLU A 450 -18.92 29.25 6.78
C GLU A 450 -17.96 29.39 5.59
N TRP A 451 -17.55 28.29 4.96
CA TRP A 451 -16.61 28.28 3.85
C TRP A 451 -17.32 28.11 2.50
N THR A 452 -16.79 28.77 1.48
CA THR A 452 -17.05 28.43 0.08
C THR A 452 -16.16 27.25 -0.36
N GLU A 453 -16.42 26.67 -1.55
CA GLU A 453 -15.51 25.67 -2.12
C GLU A 453 -14.11 26.25 -2.38
N ASP A 454 -14.03 27.53 -2.75
CA ASP A 454 -12.76 28.24 -2.96
C ASP A 454 -12.00 28.43 -1.64
N ASP A 455 -12.68 28.76 -0.53
CA ASP A 455 -12.04 28.84 0.79
C ASP A 455 -11.46 27.48 1.22
N ALA A 456 -12.26 26.41 1.09
CA ALA A 456 -11.83 25.05 1.42
C ALA A 456 -10.61 24.63 0.59
N LYS A 457 -10.65 24.93 -0.72
CA LYS A 457 -9.52 24.68 -1.63
C LYS A 457 -8.29 25.49 -1.23
N TYR A 458 -8.46 26.79 -0.97
CA TYR A 458 -7.37 27.70 -0.62
C TYR A 458 -6.67 27.27 0.67
N HIS A 459 -7.42 26.91 1.72
CA HIS A 459 -6.85 26.41 2.97
C HIS A 459 -6.06 25.12 2.78
N MET A 460 -6.60 24.17 2.01
CA MET A 460 -5.90 22.91 1.70
C MET A 460 -4.61 23.17 0.91
N GLU A 461 -4.68 23.95 -0.16
CA GLU A 461 -3.51 24.25 -1.01
C GLU A 461 -2.45 25.06 -0.28
N ALA A 462 -2.84 25.96 0.64
CA ALA A 462 -1.90 26.71 1.46
C ALA A 462 -1.09 25.80 2.40
N ILE A 463 -1.75 24.83 3.05
CA ILE A 463 -1.08 23.84 3.90
C ILE A 463 -0.12 22.99 3.06
N GLN A 464 -0.60 22.43 1.95
CA GLN A 464 0.20 21.57 1.08
C GLN A 464 1.39 22.32 0.49
N GLY A 465 1.19 23.58 0.07
CA GLY A 465 2.26 24.43 -0.45
C GLY A 465 3.34 24.72 0.60
N TYR A 466 2.93 25.04 1.84
CA TYR A 466 3.85 25.24 2.95
C TYR A 466 4.68 23.99 3.25
N VAL A 467 4.04 22.83 3.37
CA VAL A 467 4.71 21.56 3.70
C VAL A 467 5.62 21.12 2.56
N ARG A 468 5.18 21.18 1.29
CA ARG A 468 6.05 20.90 0.13
C ARG A 468 7.29 21.80 0.13
N GLY A 469 7.14 23.09 0.43
CA GLY A 469 8.29 24.00 0.56
C GLY A 469 9.27 23.58 1.66
N LYS A 470 8.79 23.00 2.77
CA LYS A 470 9.63 22.45 3.83
C LYS A 470 10.29 21.13 3.44
N MET A 471 9.58 20.24 2.75
CA MET A 471 10.15 19.00 2.19
C MET A 471 11.32 19.31 1.26
N THR A 472 11.17 20.23 0.30
CA THR A 472 12.25 20.63 -0.62
C THR A 472 13.45 21.24 0.12
N LYS A 473 13.22 21.99 1.20
CA LYS A 473 14.32 22.52 2.04
C LYS A 473 15.04 21.42 2.82
N ALA A 474 14.31 20.46 3.37
CA ALA A 474 14.92 19.28 4.00
C ALA A 474 15.76 18.50 2.99
N GLU A 475 15.25 18.28 1.77
CA GLU A 475 16.00 17.61 0.70
C GLU A 475 17.33 18.29 0.38
N PHE A 476 17.32 19.62 0.26
CA PHE A 476 18.53 20.40 0.03
C PHE A 476 19.58 20.15 1.13
N TRP A 477 19.16 20.17 2.40
CA TRP A 477 20.09 20.01 3.51
C TRP A 477 20.58 18.57 3.66
N ILE A 478 19.74 17.56 3.42
CA ILE A 478 20.16 16.16 3.42
C ILE A 478 21.14 15.90 2.27
N ALA A 479 20.86 16.42 1.07
CA ALA A 479 21.77 16.30 -0.07
C ALA A 479 23.15 16.91 0.23
N ASN A 480 23.20 18.03 0.95
CA ASN A 480 24.44 18.65 1.40
C ASN A 480 25.14 17.83 2.49
N LEU A 481 24.39 17.27 3.46
CA LEU A 481 24.94 16.37 4.46
C LEU A 481 25.60 15.15 3.80
N ILE A 482 24.94 14.53 2.82
CA ILE A 482 25.49 13.41 2.04
C ILE A 482 26.82 13.80 1.40
N ASP A 483 26.89 14.96 0.72
CA ASP A 483 28.12 15.43 0.08
C ASP A 483 29.25 15.69 1.09
N VAL A 484 28.92 16.23 2.27
CA VAL A 484 29.90 16.50 3.32
C VAL A 484 30.39 15.20 3.98
N ILE A 485 29.52 14.20 4.15
CA ILE A 485 29.92 12.86 4.61
C ILE A 485 30.93 12.24 3.63
N MET A 486 30.68 12.34 2.32
CA MET A 486 31.59 11.82 1.31
C MET A 486 32.96 12.52 1.36
N LYS A 487 32.97 13.85 1.46
CA LYS A 487 34.22 14.63 1.63
C LYS A 487 34.96 14.29 2.92
N ALA A 488 34.24 14.01 4.01
CA ALA A 488 34.85 13.59 5.27
C ALA A 488 35.54 12.23 5.15
N LYS A 489 34.92 11.28 4.44
CA LYS A 489 35.52 9.98 4.13
C LYS A 489 36.81 10.13 3.30
N GLU A 490 36.78 10.97 2.26
CA GLU A 490 37.96 11.27 1.44
C GLU A 490 39.08 11.95 2.23
N ALA A 491 38.73 12.81 3.19
CA ALA A 491 39.67 13.48 4.07
C ALA A 491 40.26 12.57 5.17
N GLY A 492 39.79 11.32 5.29
CA GLY A 492 40.25 10.38 6.31
C GLY A 492 39.71 10.66 7.72
N VAL A 493 38.54 11.29 7.86
CA VAL A 493 37.87 11.47 9.16
C VAL A 493 37.66 10.11 9.82
N SER A 494 37.86 10.05 11.14
CA SER A 494 37.81 8.80 11.91
C SER A 494 36.45 8.10 11.82
N LYS A 495 36.47 6.77 11.97
CA LYS A 495 35.26 5.94 11.96
C LYS A 495 34.22 6.42 12.99
N ASP A 496 34.64 6.73 14.21
CA ASP A 496 33.76 7.17 15.29
C ASP A 496 33.03 8.49 14.97
N VAL A 497 33.68 9.41 14.26
CA VAL A 497 33.04 10.67 13.81
C VAL A 497 32.07 10.40 12.66
N LEU A 498 32.43 9.51 11.73
CA LEU A 498 31.55 9.11 10.63
C LEU A 498 30.31 8.38 11.14
N GLU A 499 30.42 7.54 12.17
CA GLU A 499 29.27 6.87 12.79
C GLU A 499 28.27 7.88 13.37
N LYS A 500 28.76 8.93 14.06
CA LYS A 500 27.91 10.04 14.52
C LYS A 500 27.25 10.78 13.35
N ALA A 501 27.95 10.94 12.22
CA ALA A 501 27.36 11.56 11.04
C ALA A 501 26.25 10.69 10.41
N TYR A 502 26.38 9.36 10.47
CA TYR A 502 25.33 8.45 10.01
C TYR A 502 24.08 8.52 10.90
N ASP A 503 24.21 8.78 12.20
CA ASP A 503 23.05 9.03 13.07
C ASP A 503 22.32 10.32 12.69
N PHE A 504 23.06 11.39 12.37
CA PHE A 504 22.46 12.62 11.83
C PHE A 504 21.76 12.36 10.49
N GLN A 505 22.35 11.55 9.61
CA GLN A 505 21.72 11.17 8.35
C GLN A 505 20.45 10.34 8.59
N TYR A 506 20.48 9.39 9.52
CA TYR A 506 19.30 8.59 9.89
C TYR A 506 18.13 9.48 10.30
N ASP A 507 18.36 10.41 11.23
CA ASP A 507 17.33 11.32 11.73
C ASP A 507 16.85 12.27 10.62
N ALA A 508 17.79 12.81 9.84
CA ALA A 508 17.47 13.69 8.73
C ALA A 508 16.58 13.00 7.69
N ASN A 509 16.93 11.77 7.29
CA ASN A 509 16.13 10.97 6.35
C ASN A 509 14.78 10.58 6.94
N LEU A 510 14.70 10.09 8.19
CA LEU A 510 13.45 9.72 8.85
C LEU A 510 12.44 10.88 8.85
N TYR A 511 12.87 12.02 9.38
CA TYR A 511 11.99 13.16 9.59
C TYR A 511 11.60 13.88 8.28
N TRP A 512 12.29 13.60 7.17
CA TRP A 512 11.91 14.07 5.85
C TRP A 512 11.04 13.06 5.11
N GLU A 513 11.49 11.80 5.02
CA GLU A 513 10.88 10.80 4.17
C GLU A 513 9.47 10.45 4.63
N TRP A 514 9.17 10.60 5.93
CA TRP A 514 7.81 10.49 6.44
C TRP A 514 6.81 11.31 5.61
N TRP A 515 7.17 12.53 5.19
CA TRP A 515 6.27 13.46 4.51
C TRP A 515 6.29 13.35 2.99
N THR A 516 7.38 12.84 2.41
CA THR A 516 7.37 12.48 0.99
C THR A 516 6.66 11.15 0.78
N ALA A 517 6.69 10.25 1.76
CA ALA A 517 5.96 8.98 1.76
C ALA A 517 4.46 9.17 2.01
N GLU A 518 4.09 10.01 2.97
CA GLU A 518 2.70 10.34 3.31
C GLU A 518 2.03 11.15 2.20
N ASN A 519 0.77 10.86 1.88
CA ASN A 519 0.15 11.30 0.63
C ASN A 519 -0.57 12.65 0.70
N SER A 520 -0.84 13.19 1.90
CA SER A 520 -1.65 14.39 2.07
C SER A 520 -0.88 15.70 1.88
N ASP A 521 0.45 15.62 1.73
CA ASP A 521 1.35 16.78 1.81
C ASP A 521 1.16 17.54 3.13
N GLY A 522 1.04 16.78 4.23
CA GLY A 522 0.87 17.30 5.58
C GLY A 522 -0.52 17.84 5.92
N PHE A 523 -1.51 17.76 5.01
CA PHE A 523 -2.88 18.17 5.32
C PHE A 523 -3.50 17.35 6.46
N HIS A 524 -3.14 16.07 6.60
CA HIS A 524 -3.63 15.23 7.70
C HIS A 524 -3.15 15.71 9.07
N ASN A 525 -1.94 16.26 9.17
CA ASN A 525 -1.42 16.83 10.41
C ASN A 525 -0.31 17.87 10.14
N PRO A 526 -0.67 19.14 9.88
CA PRO A 526 0.29 20.15 9.44
C PRO A 526 1.26 20.59 10.54
N ALA A 527 0.88 20.43 11.81
CA ALA A 527 1.73 20.76 12.95
C ALA A 527 2.89 19.78 13.07
N ASP A 528 2.60 18.48 13.04
CA ASP A 528 3.63 17.44 13.09
C ASP A 528 4.50 17.45 11.82
N ALA A 529 3.89 17.75 10.66
CA ALA A 529 4.63 17.96 9.40
C ALA A 529 5.69 19.03 9.52
N ARG A 530 5.31 20.19 10.08
CA ARG A 530 6.23 21.29 10.31
C ARG A 530 7.35 20.89 11.26
N GLU A 531 7.00 20.36 12.43
CA GLU A 531 7.95 20.01 13.50
C GLU A 531 8.97 18.96 13.03
N SER A 532 8.49 17.90 12.38
CA SER A 532 9.34 16.83 11.86
C SER A 532 10.27 17.36 10.76
N LEU A 533 9.77 18.08 9.76
CA LEU A 533 10.62 18.63 8.69
C LEU A 533 11.66 19.62 9.21
N THR A 534 11.39 20.37 10.29
CA THR A 534 12.42 21.20 10.94
C THR A 534 13.49 20.37 11.64
N ARG A 535 13.13 19.27 12.31
CA ARG A 535 14.12 18.32 12.88
C ARG A 535 15.00 17.69 11.81
N SER A 536 14.45 17.39 10.63
CA SER A 536 15.23 16.89 9.49
C SER A 536 16.32 17.89 9.07
N ILE A 537 15.96 19.17 8.97
CA ILE A 537 16.87 20.26 8.63
C ILE A 537 17.93 20.45 9.73
N ASP A 538 17.52 20.47 11.00
CA ASP A 538 18.43 20.66 12.13
C ASP A 538 19.44 19.51 12.23
N ALA A 539 19.01 18.26 12.07
CA ALA A 539 19.89 17.09 12.04
C ALA A 539 20.90 17.18 10.89
N SER A 540 20.45 17.59 9.70
CA SER A 540 21.32 17.80 8.54
C SER A 540 22.38 18.87 8.80
N GLN A 541 21.98 20.03 9.33
CA GLN A 541 22.88 21.14 9.61
C GLN A 541 23.87 20.82 10.73
N ALA A 542 23.43 20.11 11.77
CA ALA A 542 24.28 19.67 12.88
C ALA A 542 25.37 18.71 12.38
N GLY A 543 25.01 17.71 11.56
CA GLY A 543 25.98 16.80 10.94
C GLY A 543 26.97 17.52 10.03
N ILE A 544 26.50 18.46 9.20
CA ILE A 544 27.36 19.28 8.33
C ILE A 544 28.35 20.10 9.15
N LYS A 545 27.87 20.79 10.21
CA LYS A 545 28.72 21.61 11.07
C LYS A 545 29.80 20.77 11.74
N MET A 546 29.40 19.65 12.37
CA MET A 546 30.32 18.73 13.04
C MET A 546 31.43 18.25 12.10
N LEU A 547 31.07 17.78 10.90
CA LEU A 547 32.05 17.27 9.93
C LEU A 547 32.98 18.36 9.41
N LYS A 548 32.48 19.57 9.15
CA LYS A 548 33.31 20.70 8.72
C LYS A 548 34.32 21.11 9.79
N GLU A 549 33.91 21.15 11.06
CA GLU A 549 34.79 21.45 12.18
C GLU A 549 35.88 20.38 12.32
N GLU A 550 35.53 19.09 12.17
CA GLU A 550 36.51 18.01 12.24
C GLU A 550 37.54 18.07 11.10
N ILE A 551 37.09 18.26 9.86
CA ILE A 551 37.97 18.42 8.70
C ILE A 551 38.90 19.64 8.88
N ALA A 552 38.40 20.73 9.46
CA ALA A 552 39.21 21.92 9.73
C ALA A 552 40.29 21.65 10.79
N LYS A 553 39.97 20.94 11.88
CA LYS A 553 40.95 20.52 12.90
C LYS A 553 42.04 19.65 12.31
N MET A 554 41.69 18.71 11.44
CA MET A 554 42.67 17.84 10.76
C MET A 554 43.62 18.61 9.83
N LYS A 555 43.20 19.77 9.30
CA LYS A 555 44.01 20.63 8.43
C LYS A 555 44.82 21.68 9.17
N ALA A 556 44.53 21.92 10.45
CA ALA A 556 45.31 22.86 11.25
C ALA A 556 46.73 22.28 11.44
N PRO A 557 47.80 23.06 11.20
CA PRO A 557 49.16 22.59 11.43
C PRO A 557 49.31 22.22 12.92
N ALA A 558 49.97 21.08 13.19
CA ALA A 558 50.31 20.70 14.55
C ALA A 558 51.10 21.85 15.18
N VAL A 559 50.49 22.56 16.13
CA VAL A 559 51.19 23.60 16.89
C VAL A 559 52.32 22.88 17.61
N ALA A 560 53.55 23.16 17.21
CA ALA A 560 54.75 22.65 17.88
C ALA A 560 54.62 23.01 19.37
N ALA A 561 54.47 21.99 20.21
CA ALA A 561 54.54 22.16 21.65
C ALA A 561 55.91 22.76 21.96
N LYS A 562 55.92 24.00 22.46
CA LYS A 562 57.12 24.65 22.99
C LYS A 562 57.46 24.09 24.36
#